data_AF-A0A9E8N7U3-F1
#
_entry.id   AF-A0A9E8N7U3-F1
#
_cell.length_a   1.000
_cell.length_b   1.000
_cell.length_c   1.000
_cell.angle_alpha   90.00
_cell.angle_beta   90.00
_cell.angle_gamma   90.00
#
_symmetry.space_group_name_H-M   'P 1'
#
loop_
_entity.id
_entity.type
_entity.pdbx_description
1 polymer ?
#
loop_
_entity_poly.entity_id
_entity_poly.type
_entity_poly.pdbx_seq_one_letter_code
_entity_poly.pdbx_strand_id
1 'polypeptide(L)'
;MRGAIGADLYGITPRGAVTAEAAFGYLRRSFWNVQAGLGAVNRGDFRSPTLSAALTHCFILNPYKRKSCVPRPGNYLIESYFEMGLGGFAVDRYDNGIYPGTNKQRLLTPSGLAGFRFNVLTKRWIYILKLRYTPPLLPNILASHAGVGVALGWR
;
A
#
# COMPACT_ATOMS: atom_id res chain seq x y z
N MET A 1 1.79 17.47 -7.08
CA MET A 1 1.41 16.34 -6.19
C MET A 1 2.23 15.14 -6.61
N ARG A 2 2.74 14.33 -5.67
CA ARG A 2 3.43 13.07 -6.02
C ARG A 2 2.36 12.00 -6.18
N GLY A 3 1.96 11.73 -7.43
CA GLY A 3 1.17 10.56 -7.79
C GLY A 3 2.11 9.42 -8.18
N ALA A 4 1.83 8.21 -7.72
CA ALA A 4 2.57 7.02 -8.11
C ALA A 4 1.62 5.86 -8.43
N ILE A 5 2.00 5.04 -9.40
CA ILE A 5 1.31 3.81 -9.76
C ILE A 5 2.32 2.68 -9.60
N GLY A 6 1.89 1.59 -8.98
CA GLY A 6 2.77 0.48 -8.67
C GLY A 6 2.03 -0.85 -8.55
N ALA A 7 2.79 -1.86 -8.17
CA ALA A 7 2.29 -3.16 -7.78
C ALA A 7 2.76 -3.47 -6.36
N ASP A 8 1.86 -4.02 -5.54
CA ASP A 8 2.15 -4.49 -4.19
C ASP A 8 1.87 -5.99 -4.14
N LEU A 9 2.83 -6.78 -3.66
CA LEU A 9 2.71 -8.21 -3.46
C LEU A 9 2.66 -8.49 -1.96
N TYR A 10 1.62 -9.18 -1.52
CA TYR A 10 1.41 -9.58 -0.12
C TYR A 10 1.44 -8.44 0.92
N GLY A 11 1.39 -7.16 0.51
CA GLY A 11 1.29 -6.04 1.43
C GLY A 11 -0.11 -5.96 2.02
N ILE A 12 -0.96 -5.13 1.44
CA ILE A 12 -2.35 -5.00 1.93
C ILE A 12 -3.24 -6.11 1.34
N THR A 13 -2.92 -6.61 0.15
CA THR A 13 -3.72 -7.66 -0.49
C THR A 13 -3.16 -9.06 -0.26
N PRO A 14 -4.03 -10.09 -0.27
CA PRO A 14 -3.66 -11.50 -0.07
C PRO A 14 -2.63 -12.07 -1.05
N ARG A 15 -2.45 -11.47 -2.24
CA ARG A 15 -1.47 -11.94 -3.24
C ARG A 15 -0.79 -10.79 -3.96
N GLY A 16 -1.54 -10.05 -4.76
CA GLY A 16 -0.99 -8.99 -5.57
C GLY A 16 -2.05 -7.99 -5.98
N ALA A 17 -1.69 -6.71 -5.98
CA ALA A 17 -2.54 -5.63 -6.41
C ALA A 17 -1.77 -4.57 -7.19
N VAL A 18 -2.43 -4.00 -8.19
CA VAL A 18 -2.01 -2.73 -8.77
C VAL A 18 -2.49 -1.65 -7.84
N THR A 19 -1.58 -0.77 -7.41
CA THR A 19 -1.87 0.28 -6.44
C THR A 19 -1.58 1.65 -7.02
N ALA A 20 -2.49 2.59 -6.82
CA ALA A 20 -2.28 4.01 -7.03
C ALA A 20 -2.09 4.70 -5.68
N GLU A 21 -1.15 5.63 -5.63
CA GLU A 21 -0.79 6.37 -4.42
C GLU A 21 -0.72 7.86 -4.67
N ALA A 22 -1.11 8.62 -3.65
CA ALA A 22 -0.99 10.07 -3.63
C ALA A 22 -0.48 10.55 -2.28
N ALA A 23 0.64 11.26 -2.30
CA ALA A 23 1.19 11.89 -1.10
C ALA A 23 0.70 13.35 -0.97
N PHE A 24 0.21 13.70 0.22
CA PHE A 24 -0.38 14.97 0.59
C PHE A 24 0.02 15.38 2.02
N GLY A 25 -0.37 16.59 2.45
CA GLY A 25 -0.11 17.05 3.83
C GLY A 25 1.39 17.05 4.20
N TYR A 26 2.24 17.62 3.33
CA TYR A 26 3.68 17.65 3.54
C TYR A 26 4.04 18.53 4.73
N LEU A 27 4.67 17.92 5.73
CA LEU A 27 5.22 18.56 6.92
C LEU A 27 6.75 18.59 6.83
N ARG A 28 7.40 19.28 7.78
CA ARG A 28 8.86 19.47 7.78
C ARG A 28 9.67 18.16 7.76
N ARG A 29 9.13 17.06 8.30
CA ARG A 29 9.80 15.75 8.41
C ARG A 29 8.91 14.56 8.05
N SER A 30 7.69 14.81 7.59
CA SER A 30 6.75 13.75 7.29
C SER A 30 5.75 14.17 6.21
N PHE A 31 5.00 13.21 5.70
CA PHE A 31 3.85 13.47 4.83
C PHE A 31 2.83 12.36 4.99
N TRP A 32 1.59 12.64 4.61
CA TRP A 32 0.52 11.65 4.54
C TRP A 32 0.45 11.05 3.15
N ASN A 33 0.12 9.77 3.07
CA ASN A 33 0.01 9.03 1.82
C ASN A 33 -1.26 8.19 1.84
N VAL A 34 -2.09 8.39 0.82
CA VAL A 34 -3.24 7.54 0.55
C VAL A 34 -2.86 6.58 -0.56
N GLN A 35 -3.22 5.32 -0.39
CA GLN A 35 -3.07 4.27 -1.38
C GLN A 35 -4.44 3.61 -1.61
N ALA A 36 -4.76 3.37 -2.86
CA ALA A 36 -5.87 2.52 -3.27
C ALA A 36 -5.34 1.47 -4.25
N GLY A 37 -5.85 0.25 -4.17
CA GLY A 37 -5.38 -0.85 -5.01
C GLY A 37 -6.49 -1.79 -5.44
N LEU A 38 -6.27 -2.37 -6.60
CA LEU A 38 -7.10 -3.41 -7.20
C LEU A 38 -6.24 -4.66 -7.34
N GLY A 39 -6.60 -5.69 -6.60
CA GLY A 39 -5.94 -6.98 -6.60
C GLY A 39 -6.76 -8.09 -7.24
N ALA A 40 -6.07 -9.16 -7.58
CA ALA A 40 -6.68 -10.39 -8.05
C ALA A 40 -6.41 -11.53 -7.06
N VAL A 41 -7.43 -12.34 -6.80
CA VAL A 41 -7.32 -13.56 -6.00
C VAL A 41 -7.68 -14.73 -6.90
N ASN A 42 -6.68 -15.54 -7.27
CA ASN A 42 -6.88 -16.77 -8.02
C ASN A 42 -7.14 -17.95 -7.06
N ARG A 43 -8.24 -17.88 -6.30
CA ARG A 43 -8.82 -19.04 -5.59
C ARG A 43 -10.25 -19.20 -6.07
N GLY A 44 -10.67 -20.43 -6.36
CA GLY A 44 -12.01 -20.74 -6.88
C GLY A 44 -13.16 -20.27 -5.98
N ASP A 45 -12.87 -20.00 -4.71
CA ASP A 45 -13.84 -19.54 -3.70
C ASP A 45 -13.96 -18.02 -3.58
N PHE A 46 -13.25 -17.20 -4.39
CA PHE A 46 -13.29 -15.73 -4.30
C PHE A 46 -13.45 -15.02 -5.64
N ARG A 47 -14.27 -13.96 -5.66
CA ARG A 47 -14.53 -13.15 -6.84
C ARG A 47 -13.48 -12.04 -6.94
N SER A 48 -12.76 -12.00 -8.04
CA SER A 48 -11.94 -10.85 -8.44
C SER A 48 -12.84 -9.72 -8.97
N PRO A 49 -12.54 -8.44 -8.72
CA PRO A 49 -11.33 -7.90 -8.10
C PRO A 49 -11.44 -7.70 -6.58
N THR A 50 -10.31 -7.77 -5.87
CA THR A 50 -10.20 -7.35 -4.47
C THR A 50 -9.85 -5.88 -4.39
N LEU A 51 -10.52 -5.13 -3.52
CA LEU A 51 -10.20 -3.73 -3.27
C LEU A 51 -9.30 -3.62 -2.05
N SER A 52 -8.27 -2.80 -2.13
CA SER A 52 -7.44 -2.43 -0.99
C SER A 52 -7.36 -0.92 -0.85
N ALA A 53 -7.36 -0.42 0.37
CA ALA A 53 -7.07 0.98 0.66
C ALA A 53 -6.17 1.08 1.89
N ALA A 54 -5.25 2.04 1.89
CA ALA A 54 -4.44 2.35 3.05
C ALA A 54 -4.19 3.84 3.18
N LEU A 55 -4.18 4.29 4.43
CA LEU A 55 -3.77 5.62 4.85
C LEU A 55 -2.53 5.46 5.71
N THR A 56 -1.44 6.08 5.26
CA THR A 56 -0.13 5.92 5.88
C THR A 56 0.51 7.28 6.14
N HIS A 57 1.21 7.38 7.26
CA HIS A 57 2.03 8.52 7.60
C HIS A 57 3.51 8.13 7.42
N CYS A 58 4.20 8.86 6.56
CA CYS A 58 5.59 8.59 6.19
C CYS A 58 6.52 9.58 6.91
N PHE A 59 7.41 9.09 7.76
CA PHE A 59 8.43 9.87 8.46
C PHE A 59 9.78 9.75 7.77
N ILE A 60 10.51 10.86 7.58
CA ILE A 60 11.89 10.84 7.08
C ILE A 60 12.80 10.14 8.09
N LEU A 61 13.54 9.13 7.62
CA LEU A 61 14.58 8.48 8.41
C LEU A 61 15.95 9.17 8.27
N ASN A 62 16.17 9.96 7.22
CA ASN A 62 17.44 10.67 7.01
C ASN A 62 17.40 12.11 7.55
N PRO A 63 17.98 12.39 8.75
CA PRO A 63 17.89 13.71 9.38
C PRO A 63 18.65 14.82 8.63
N TYR A 64 19.60 14.45 7.76
CA TYR A 64 20.45 15.40 7.03
C TYR A 64 19.79 15.94 5.75
N LYS A 65 18.72 15.31 5.25
CA LYS A 65 18.00 15.74 4.04
C LYS A 65 16.61 16.30 4.36
N ARG A 66 16.57 17.42 5.09
CA ARG A 66 15.32 18.12 5.48
C ARG A 66 14.47 18.63 4.30
N LYS A 67 15.06 18.77 3.10
CA LYS A 67 14.37 19.16 1.86
C LYS A 67 13.73 17.98 1.11
N SER A 68 13.56 16.83 1.75
CA SER A 68 12.96 15.64 1.12
C SER A 68 11.43 15.56 1.27
N CYS A 69 10.85 16.19 2.29
CA CYS A 69 9.39 16.30 2.47
C CYS A 69 8.81 17.55 1.80
N VAL A 70 9.16 17.80 0.54
CA VAL A 70 8.52 18.85 -0.28
C VAL A 70 7.89 18.26 -1.53
N PRO A 71 6.84 18.90 -2.08
CA PRO A 71 6.15 18.43 -3.27
C PRO A 71 7.10 18.25 -4.47
N ARG A 72 8.13 19.08 -4.59
CA ARG A 72 9.19 19.01 -5.61
C ARG A 72 10.54 18.65 -4.95
N PRO A 73 10.91 17.37 -4.87
CA PRO A 73 12.21 16.95 -4.34
C PRO A 73 13.36 17.42 -5.23
N GLY A 74 14.60 17.40 -4.73
CA GLY A 74 15.81 17.66 -5.53
C GLY A 74 16.15 16.52 -6.51
N ASN A 75 17.12 16.74 -7.40
CA ASN A 75 17.56 15.74 -8.40
C ASN A 75 18.53 14.73 -7.77
N TYR A 76 18.45 13.45 -8.18
CA TYR A 76 19.39 12.38 -7.80
C TYR A 76 19.53 12.20 -6.28
N LEU A 77 18.40 12.07 -5.60
CA LEU A 77 18.34 11.87 -4.16
C LEU A 77 17.74 10.50 -3.84
N ILE A 78 18.39 9.78 -2.93
CA ILE A 78 17.81 8.63 -2.26
C ILE A 78 17.15 9.12 -0.98
N GLU A 79 15.87 8.84 -0.81
CA GLU A 79 15.07 9.21 0.36
C GLU A 79 14.54 7.93 1.02
N SER A 80 14.79 7.79 2.31
CA SER A 80 14.30 6.67 3.12
C SER A 80 13.26 7.17 4.11
N TYR A 81 12.13 6.48 4.16
CA TYR A 81 10.99 6.80 5.00
C TYR A 81 10.55 5.58 5.81
N PHE A 82 10.07 5.85 7.01
CA PHE A 82 9.30 4.90 7.80
C PHE A 82 7.81 5.18 7.56
N GLU A 83 7.09 4.20 7.04
CA GLU A 83 5.65 4.25 6.75
C GLU A 83 4.91 3.57 7.90
N MET A 84 3.95 4.25 8.53
CA MET A 84 3.05 3.62 9.50
C MET A 84 1.62 4.10 9.31
N GLY A 85 0.63 3.24 9.51
CA GLY A 85 -0.77 3.63 9.38
C GLY A 85 -1.73 2.45 9.41
N LEU A 86 -2.88 2.66 8.77
CA LEU A 86 -3.99 1.72 8.73
C LEU A 86 -4.37 1.46 7.28
N GLY A 87 -4.65 0.21 6.97
CA GLY A 87 -5.21 -0.18 5.69
C GLY A 87 -6.20 -1.31 5.85
N GLY A 88 -6.78 -1.71 4.75
CA GLY A 88 -7.62 -2.88 4.72
C GLY A 88 -7.86 -3.32 3.31
N PHE A 89 -8.31 -4.56 3.20
CA PHE A 89 -8.73 -5.12 1.93
C PHE A 89 -10.14 -5.70 2.05
N ALA A 90 -10.89 -5.59 0.96
CA ALA A 90 -12.21 -6.14 0.80
C ALA A 90 -12.14 -7.25 -0.26
N VAL A 91 -12.63 -8.43 0.12
CA VAL A 91 -12.75 -9.58 -0.78
C VAL A 91 -14.21 -10.02 -0.81
N ASP A 92 -14.70 -10.36 -1.99
CA ASP A 92 -16.01 -10.97 -2.18
C ASP A 92 -15.86 -12.49 -2.34
N ARG A 93 -16.65 -13.28 -1.60
CA ARG A 93 -16.60 -14.75 -1.65
C ARG A 93 -17.51 -15.28 -2.78
N TYR A 94 -17.09 -16.34 -3.46
CA TYR A 94 -17.97 -17.09 -4.37
C TYR A 94 -19.03 -17.87 -3.59
N ASP A 95 -20.22 -17.96 -4.18
CA ASP A 95 -21.37 -18.74 -3.69
C ASP A 95 -21.28 -20.23 -4.14
N ASN A 96 -20.07 -20.80 -4.21
CA ASN A 96 -19.82 -22.19 -4.63
C ASN A 96 -19.50 -23.12 -3.46
N GLY A 97 -19.87 -22.73 -2.23
CA GLY A 97 -19.87 -23.65 -1.09
C GLY A 97 -21.02 -24.65 -1.20
N ILE A 98 -20.85 -25.84 -0.62
CA ILE A 98 -21.84 -26.95 -0.57
C ILE A 98 -23.22 -26.51 -0.01
N TYR A 99 -23.29 -25.35 0.65
CA TYR A 99 -24.51 -24.73 1.16
C TYR A 99 -24.81 -23.42 0.39
N PRO A 100 -25.64 -23.46 -0.66
CA PRO A 100 -26.04 -22.27 -1.40
C PRO A 100 -27.02 -21.46 -0.54
N GLY A 101 -26.69 -20.21 -0.24
CA GLY A 101 -27.63 -19.26 0.37
C GLY A 101 -27.19 -18.50 1.62
N THR A 102 -26.03 -18.78 2.22
CA THR A 102 -25.63 -18.12 3.50
C THR A 102 -24.46 -17.14 3.38
N ASN A 103 -23.82 -16.98 2.22
CA ASN A 103 -22.45 -16.45 2.18
C ASN A 103 -22.18 -15.29 1.19
N LYS A 104 -23.13 -14.37 1.00
CA LYS A 104 -22.89 -13.06 0.34
C LYS A 104 -22.17 -12.06 1.27
N GLN A 105 -21.21 -12.49 2.07
CA GLN A 105 -20.51 -11.61 3.00
C GLN A 105 -19.25 -11.05 2.34
N ARG A 106 -19.30 -9.75 2.02
CA ARG A 106 -18.10 -8.96 1.71
C ARG A 106 -17.23 -8.94 2.96
N LEU A 107 -16.07 -9.58 2.88
CA LEU A 107 -15.14 -9.66 3.99
C LEU A 107 -14.21 -8.44 3.94
N LEU A 108 -14.49 -7.44 4.78
CA LEU A 108 -13.60 -6.30 5.01
C LEU A 108 -12.62 -6.66 6.13
N THR A 109 -11.34 -6.68 5.82
CA THR A 109 -10.28 -6.98 6.80
C THR A 109 -9.47 -5.73 7.08
N PRO A 110 -9.66 -5.08 8.24
CA PRO A 110 -8.79 -4.00 8.66
C PRO A 110 -7.43 -4.57 9.09
N SER A 111 -6.37 -3.84 8.79
CA SER A 111 -4.98 -4.20 9.03
C SER A 111 -4.18 -2.98 9.47
N GLY A 112 -3.29 -3.17 10.43
CA GLY A 112 -2.22 -2.21 10.68
C GLY A 112 -1.22 -2.28 9.53
N LEU A 113 -0.48 -1.20 9.31
CA LEU A 113 0.61 -1.17 8.34
C LEU A 113 1.81 -0.46 8.96
N ALA A 114 2.97 -1.10 8.93
CA ALA A 114 4.25 -0.50 9.27
C ALA A 114 5.31 -0.96 8.26
N GLY A 115 6.25 -0.11 7.87
CA GLY A 115 7.18 -0.48 6.83
C GLY A 115 8.24 0.55 6.52
N PHE A 116 9.13 0.18 5.61
CA PHE A 116 10.15 1.06 5.05
C PHE A 116 9.82 1.36 3.59
N ARG A 117 9.94 2.64 3.25
CA ARG A 117 9.75 3.15 1.90
C ARG A 117 11.03 3.85 1.43
N PHE A 118 11.60 3.36 0.34
CA PHE A 118 12.78 3.92 -0.30
C PHE A 118 12.37 4.57 -1.61
N ASN A 119 12.61 5.87 -1.76
CA ASN A 119 12.39 6.59 -3.00
C ASN A 119 13.74 6.93 -3.65
N VAL A 120 13.93 6.52 -4.89
CA VAL A 120 15.05 6.93 -5.75
C VAL A 120 14.54 7.97 -6.72
N LEU A 121 14.98 9.21 -6.54
CA LEU A 121 14.53 10.36 -7.31
C LEU A 121 15.46 10.63 -8.49
N THR A 122 14.92 10.52 -9.69
CA THR A 122 15.58 10.93 -10.94
C THR A 122 15.02 12.27 -11.41
N LYS A 123 15.51 12.83 -12.53
CA LYS A 123 15.02 14.11 -13.08
C LYS A 123 13.49 14.14 -13.29
N ARG A 124 12.93 13.05 -13.83
CA ARG A 124 11.52 12.93 -14.26
C ARG A 124 10.72 11.90 -13.46
N TRP A 125 11.40 10.88 -12.94
CA TRP A 125 10.79 9.69 -12.33
C TRP A 125 11.17 9.54 -10.86
N ILE A 126 10.26 8.95 -10.09
CA ILE A 126 10.44 8.59 -8.69
C ILE A 126 10.23 7.09 -8.58
N TYR A 127 11.29 6.32 -8.40
CA TYR A 127 11.16 4.88 -8.15
C TYR A 127 10.95 4.66 -6.66
N ILE A 128 9.92 3.92 -6.29
CA ILE A 128 9.51 3.71 -4.91
C ILE A 128 9.58 2.20 -4.65
N LEU A 129 10.38 1.80 -3.67
CA LEU A 129 10.39 0.44 -3.13
C LEU A 129 9.78 0.48 -1.73
N LYS A 130 8.87 -0.44 -1.45
CA LYS A 130 8.18 -0.56 -0.15
C LYS A 130 8.37 -1.95 0.41
N LEU A 131 8.77 -2.01 1.67
CA LEU A 131 8.82 -3.22 2.49
C LEU A 131 7.83 -3.02 3.63
N ARG A 132 6.76 -3.81 3.66
CA ARG A 132 5.64 -3.60 4.58
C ARG A 132 5.38 -4.83 5.42
N TYR A 133 5.04 -4.56 6.67
CA TYR A 133 4.49 -5.50 7.63
C TYR A 133 3.05 -5.06 7.92
N THR A 134 2.11 -5.96 7.68
CA THR A 134 0.66 -5.69 7.66
C THR A 134 -0.09 -6.62 8.60
N PRO A 135 0.06 -6.45 9.92
CA PRO A 135 -0.63 -7.30 10.88
C PRO A 135 -2.14 -7.10 10.76
N PRO A 136 -2.93 -8.18 10.55
CA PRO A 136 -4.38 -8.08 10.52
C PRO A 136 -4.91 -7.70 11.91
N LEU A 137 -5.82 -6.73 11.96
CA LEU A 137 -6.47 -6.34 13.22
C LEU A 137 -7.59 -7.32 13.61
N LEU A 138 -8.14 -8.03 12.61
CA LEU A 138 -9.09 -9.11 12.80
C LEU A 138 -8.50 -10.40 12.20
N PRO A 139 -8.55 -11.54 12.91
CA PRO A 139 -7.97 -12.78 12.43
C PRO A 139 -8.63 -13.19 11.10
N ASN A 140 -7.82 -13.23 10.04
CA ASN A 140 -8.24 -13.66 8.72
C ASN A 140 -7.16 -14.53 8.08
N ILE A 141 -7.53 -15.73 7.65
CA ILE A 141 -6.64 -16.72 7.01
C ILE A 141 -6.06 -16.20 5.68
N LEU A 142 -6.68 -15.19 5.07
CA LEU A 142 -6.23 -14.57 3.83
C LEU A 142 -5.29 -13.38 4.06
N ALA A 143 -5.10 -12.94 5.30
CA ALA A 143 -4.27 -11.78 5.57
C ALA A 143 -2.78 -12.13 5.42
N SER A 144 -2.10 -11.34 4.61
CA SER A 144 -0.65 -11.38 4.47
C SER A 144 -0.01 -10.55 5.57
N HIS A 145 1.03 -11.08 6.21
CA HIS A 145 1.71 -10.40 7.31
C HIS A 145 2.85 -9.51 6.82
N ALA A 146 3.43 -9.80 5.66
CA ALA A 146 4.53 -9.05 5.10
C ALA A 146 4.43 -9.01 3.57
N GLY A 147 4.81 -7.87 2.99
CA GLY A 147 4.72 -7.65 1.55
C GLY A 147 5.80 -6.71 1.03
N VAL A 148 5.97 -6.77 -0.29
CA VAL A 148 6.91 -5.95 -1.05
C VAL A 148 6.17 -5.27 -2.18
N GLY A 149 6.33 -3.95 -2.28
CA GLY A 149 5.73 -3.14 -3.31
C GLY A 149 6.76 -2.34 -4.09
N VAL A 150 6.51 -2.18 -5.38
CA VAL A 150 7.27 -1.31 -6.28
C VAL A 150 6.32 -0.36 -6.97
N ALA A 151 6.60 0.94 -6.90
CA ALA A 151 5.80 1.96 -7.55
C ALA A 151 6.67 2.95 -8.33
N LEU A 152 6.10 3.47 -9.40
CA LEU A 152 6.68 4.49 -10.24
C LEU A 152 5.86 5.77 -10.08
N GLY A 153 6.50 6.78 -9.52
CA GLY A 153 5.96 8.13 -9.38
C GLY A 153 6.45 9.05 -10.48
N TRP A 154 5.61 10.01 -10.83
CA TRP A 154 5.99 11.15 -11.66
C TRP A 154 6.20 12.39 -10.79
N ARG A 155 7.11 13.27 -11.22
CA ARG A 155 7.45 14.50 -10.50
C ARG A 155 6.57 15.69 -10.87
#